data_AF-A0A7C4RG16-F1
#
_entry.id   AF-A0A7C4RG16-F1
#
_cell.length_a   1.000
_cell.length_b   1.000
_cell.length_c   1.000
_cell.angle_alpha   90.00
_cell.angle_beta   90.00
_cell.angle_gamma   90.00
#
_symmetry.space_group_name_H-M   'P 1'
#
loop_
_entity.id
_entity.type
_entity.pdbx_description
1 polymer ?
#
loop_
_entity_poly.entity_id
_entity_poly.type
_entity_poly.pdbx_seq_one_letter_code
_entity_poly.pdbx_strand_id
1 'polypeptide(L)'
;MKEVAKQVKNLSLGDLVRVEWFDASIGKSLSGGLNGIDVPVISWGIFLGVLGSKNRHIILAQNCFRYADGFYDIDYTAVPLAWTGNATLIAKAHLPQEEAKQLLNSFLVGGKRTSIKGKKHQQKA
;
A
#
# COMPACT_ATOMS: atom_id res chain seq x y z
N MET A 1 0.55 -19.31 -4.04
CA MET A 1 0.60 -18.66 -2.71
C MET A 1 1.91 -18.85 -1.95
N LYS A 2 2.48 -20.06 -1.79
CA LYS A 2 3.73 -20.25 -1.01
C LYS A 2 4.94 -19.46 -1.55
N GLU A 3 5.00 -19.23 -2.86
CA GLU A 3 6.14 -18.56 -3.49
C GLU A 3 6.15 -17.04 -3.25
N VAL A 4 5.02 -16.36 -3.46
CA VAL A 4 4.89 -14.92 -3.17
C VAL A 4 5.20 -14.61 -1.70
N ALA A 5 4.75 -15.47 -0.78
CA ALA A 5 5.06 -15.29 0.64
C ALA A 5 6.58 -15.35 0.92
N LYS A 6 7.36 -16.11 0.14
CA LYS A 6 8.83 -16.11 0.24
C LYS A 6 9.43 -14.87 -0.41
N GLN A 7 8.96 -14.50 -1.60
CA GLN A 7 9.40 -13.29 -2.30
C GLN A 7 9.26 -12.06 -1.39
N VAL A 8 8.08 -11.89 -0.79
CA VAL A 8 7.79 -10.77 0.11
C VAL A 8 8.61 -10.81 1.40
N LYS A 9 8.92 -12.01 1.93
CA LYS A 9 9.80 -12.15 3.10
C LYS A 9 11.24 -11.70 2.84
N ASN A 10 11.68 -11.69 1.57
CA ASN A 10 13.02 -11.27 1.18
C ASN A 10 13.11 -9.76 0.90
N LEU A 11 11.98 -9.05 0.93
CA LEU A 11 11.91 -7.59 0.78
C LEU A 11 12.21 -6.92 2.11
N SER A 12 12.89 -5.79 2.03
CA SER A 12 13.26 -4.95 3.17
C SER A 12 12.63 -3.58 3.06
N LEU A 13 12.35 -2.97 4.22
CA LEU A 13 11.87 -1.59 4.30
C LEU A 13 12.79 -0.66 3.49
N GLY A 14 12.22 0.10 2.55
CA GLY A 14 12.96 1.00 1.66
C GLY A 14 13.36 0.41 0.31
N ASP A 15 13.09 -0.88 0.06
CA ASP A 15 13.25 -1.47 -1.28
C ASP A 15 12.25 -0.89 -2.27
N LEU A 16 12.66 -0.64 -3.51
CA LEU A 16 11.75 -0.34 -4.62
C LEU A 16 11.26 -1.65 -5.22
N VAL A 17 9.94 -1.82 -5.32
CA VAL A 17 9.31 -3.09 -5.66
C VAL A 17 8.22 -2.90 -6.72
N ARG A 18 8.11 -3.89 -7.61
CA ARG A 18 7.00 -4.10 -8.53
C ARG A 18 6.13 -5.25 -8.01
N VAL A 19 4.83 -5.04 -7.87
CA VAL A 19 3.88 -6.06 -7.42
C VAL A 19 2.81 -6.25 -8.49
N GLU A 20 2.65 -7.48 -8.93
CA GLU A 20 1.61 -7.92 -9.85
C GLU A 20 0.51 -8.58 -9.04
N TRP A 21 -0.72 -8.10 -9.17
CA TRP A 21 -1.85 -8.57 -8.38
C TRP A 21 -3.17 -8.40 -9.13
N PHE A 22 -4.23 -8.99 -8.59
CA PHE A 22 -5.57 -8.91 -9.17
C PHE A 22 -6.48 -8.04 -8.31
N ASP A 23 -7.04 -7.00 -8.91
CA ASP A 23 -7.97 -6.09 -8.24
C ASP A 23 -9.42 -6.44 -8.59
N ALA A 24 -10.11 -7.03 -7.63
CA ALA A 24 -11.53 -7.36 -7.72
C ALA A 24 -12.45 -6.13 -7.51
N SER A 25 -11.93 -5.00 -7.05
CA SER A 25 -12.71 -3.78 -6.76
C SER A 25 -12.95 -2.93 -8.01
N ILE A 26 -11.92 -2.75 -8.85
CA ILE A 26 -12.05 -2.07 -10.14
C ILE A 26 -12.86 -2.91 -11.13
N GLY A 27 -12.72 -4.24 -11.08
CA GLY A 27 -13.53 -5.15 -11.88
C GLY A 27 -15.04 -4.97 -11.66
N LYS A 28 -15.46 -4.64 -10.43
CA LYS A 28 -16.87 -4.39 -10.10
C LYS A 28 -17.41 -3.10 -10.71
N SER A 29 -16.60 -2.05 -10.86
CA SER A 29 -17.06 -0.79 -11.45
C SER A 29 -17.20 -0.87 -12.96
N LEU A 30 -16.36 -1.68 -13.63
CA LEU A 30 -16.40 -1.87 -15.08
C LEU A 30 -17.48 -2.85 -15.56
N SER A 31 -17.87 -3.81 -14.72
CA SER A 31 -18.82 -4.88 -15.07
C SER A 31 -20.29 -4.54 -14.77
N GLY A 32 -20.61 -3.31 -14.35
CA GLY A 32 -21.98 -2.92 -14.03
C GLY A 32 -22.62 -3.74 -12.90
N GLY A 33 -21.80 -4.27 -11.98
CA GLY A 33 -22.26 -5.12 -10.88
C GLY A 33 -22.48 -6.60 -11.22
N LEU A 34 -22.19 -7.04 -12.46
CA LEU A 34 -22.05 -8.47 -12.77
C LEU A 34 -20.75 -9.00 -12.14
N ASN A 35 -20.81 -10.21 -11.58
CA ASN A 35 -19.71 -10.77 -10.79
C ASN A 35 -18.35 -10.75 -11.51
N GLY A 36 -17.45 -9.91 -10.97
CA GLY A 36 -16.09 -10.30 -10.60
C GLY A 36 -15.15 -10.64 -11.75
N ILE A 37 -14.76 -9.64 -12.54
CA ILE A 37 -13.55 -9.74 -13.33
C ILE A 37 -12.38 -9.30 -12.45
N ASP A 38 -11.50 -10.22 -12.09
CA ASP A 38 -10.22 -9.90 -11.48
C ASP A 38 -9.37 -9.13 -12.49
N VAL A 39 -9.16 -7.84 -12.23
CA VAL A 39 -8.39 -6.97 -13.14
C VAL A 39 -6.90 -7.12 -12.82
N PRO A 40 -6.04 -7.50 -13.77
CA PRO A 40 -4.60 -7.54 -13.53
C PRO A 40 -4.05 -6.12 -13.35
N VAL A 41 -3.35 -5.90 -12.23
CA VAL A 41 -2.75 -4.62 -11.85
C VAL A 41 -1.26 -4.83 -11.62
N ILE A 42 -0.47 -3.84 -12.07
CA ILE A 42 0.95 -3.72 -11.73
C ILE A 42 1.11 -2.46 -10.90
N SER A 43 1.48 -2.62 -9.63
CA SER A 43 1.79 -1.51 -8.73
C SER A 43 3.28 -1.42 -8.51
N TRP A 44 3.80 -0.20 -8.43
CA TRP A 44 5.19 0.11 -8.13
C TRP A 44 5.25 1.00 -6.91
N GLY A 45 6.26 0.83 -6.06
CA GLY A 45 6.49 1.73 -4.94
C GLY A 45 7.54 1.24 -3.96
N ILE A 46 7.81 2.06 -2.95
CA ILE A 46 8.70 1.73 -1.84
C ILE A 46 7.98 0.77 -0.89
N PHE A 47 8.59 -0.38 -0.65
CA PHE A 47 8.08 -1.36 0.29
C PHE A 47 8.19 -0.83 1.73
N LEU A 48 7.04 -0.65 2.38
CA LEU A 48 6.95 -0.25 3.78
C LEU A 48 6.77 -1.45 4.73
N GLY A 49 6.33 -2.60 4.20
CA GLY A 49 6.14 -3.81 4.97
C GLY A 49 4.88 -4.59 4.59
N VAL A 50 4.60 -5.64 5.36
CA VAL A 50 3.35 -6.39 5.31
C VAL A 50 2.57 -6.14 6.60
N LEU A 51 1.37 -5.58 6.50
CA LEU A 51 0.55 -5.20 7.66
C LEU A 51 -0.80 -5.93 7.67
N GLY A 52 -1.41 -6.03 8.85
CA GLY A 52 -2.71 -6.67 9.08
C GLY A 52 -2.60 -8.05 9.71
N SER A 53 -3.55 -8.40 10.60
CA SER A 53 -3.56 -9.67 11.34
C SER A 53 -4.40 -10.76 10.65
N LYS A 54 -5.59 -10.39 10.16
CA LYS A 54 -6.50 -11.31 9.42
C LYS A 54 -6.23 -11.27 7.92
N ASN A 55 -6.32 -10.08 7.33
CA ASN A 55 -6.03 -9.84 5.92
C ASN A 55 -4.71 -9.09 5.82
N ARG A 56 -3.66 -9.80 5.39
CA ARG A 56 -2.33 -9.23 5.23
C ARG A 56 -2.23 -8.46 3.92
N HIS A 57 -1.64 -7.27 3.97
CA HIS A 57 -1.45 -6.40 2.82
C HIS A 57 0.01 -6.00 2.69
N ILE A 58 0.54 -6.03 1.47
CA ILE A 58 1.82 -5.41 1.11
C ILE A 58 1.55 -3.90 0.98
N ILE A 59 2.30 -3.09 1.71
CA ILE A 59 2.16 -1.63 1.67
C ILE A 59 3.28 -1.04 0.81
N LEU A 60 2.88 -0.33 -0.24
CA LEU A 60 3.78 0.37 -1.15
C LEU A 60 3.52 1.87 -1.08
N ALA A 61 4.53 2.66 -0.71
CA ALA A 61 4.46 4.12 -0.88
C ALA A 61 4.77 4.48 -2.33
N GLN A 62 3.89 5.27 -2.95
CA GLN A 62 3.98 5.66 -4.36
C GLN A 62 4.44 7.11 -4.49
N ASN A 63 3.74 8.03 -3.82
CA ASN A 63 4.15 9.43 -3.73
C ASN A 63 4.43 9.74 -2.26
N CYS A 64 5.55 10.41 -2.00
CA CYS A 64 5.98 10.81 -0.66
C CYS A 64 6.09 12.33 -0.64
N PHE A 65 5.13 13.00 -0.02
CA PHE A 65 5.11 14.46 0.12
C PHE A 65 5.75 14.85 1.44
N ARG A 66 6.92 15.49 1.39
CA ARG A 66 7.65 15.92 2.59
C ARG A 66 7.17 17.30 3.02
N TYR A 67 6.46 17.39 4.15
CA TYR A 67 5.92 18.64 4.68
C TYR A 67 6.89 19.33 5.66
N ALA A 68 7.56 18.55 6.49
CA ALA A 68 8.52 18.99 7.49
C ALA A 68 9.55 17.89 7.73
N ASP A 69 10.64 18.20 8.42
CA ASP A 69 11.71 17.23 8.69
C ASP A 69 11.15 15.97 9.37
N GLY A 70 11.24 14.84 8.67
CA GLY A 70 10.77 13.53 9.13
C GLY A 70 9.25 13.31 9.09
N PHE A 71 8.46 14.24 8.55
CA PHE A 71 7.00 14.09 8.41
C PHE A 71 6.56 14.09 6.95
N TYR A 72 5.92 12.99 6.54
CA TYR A 72 5.46 12.77 5.18
C TYR A 72 3.95 12.58 5.13
N ASP A 73 3.30 13.10 4.09
CA ASP A 73 2.04 12.53 3.61
C ASP A 73 2.35 11.56 2.48
N ILE A 74 1.59 10.48 2.38
CA ILE A 74 1.97 9.34 1.54
C ILE A 74 0.76 8.85 0.77
N ASP A 75 0.83 8.94 -0.55
CA ASP A 75 -0.02 8.12 -1.42
C ASP A 75 0.52 6.69 -1.39
N TYR A 76 -0.33 5.74 -1.02
CA TYR A 76 0.06 4.35 -0.91
C TYR A 76 -0.91 3.42 -1.61
N THR A 77 -0.38 2.28 -2.05
CA THR A 77 -1.18 1.12 -2.43
C THR A 77 -1.06 0.05 -1.35
N ALA A 78 -2.20 -0.46 -0.88
CA ALA A 78 -2.27 -1.65 -0.03
C ALA A 78 -2.71 -2.85 -0.87
N VAL A 79 -1.76 -3.70 -1.26
CA VAL A 79 -2.04 -4.89 -2.08
C VAL A 79 -2.40 -6.07 -1.17
N PRO A 80 -3.59 -6.67 -1.28
CA PRO A 80 -3.92 -7.88 -0.54
C PRO A 80 -2.97 -9.02 -0.91
N LEU A 81 -2.28 -9.58 0.08
CA LEU A 81 -1.30 -10.65 -0.15
C LEU A 81 -1.93 -11.89 -0.80
N ALA A 82 -3.21 -12.13 -0.52
CA ALA A 82 -3.98 -13.24 -1.09
C ALA A 82 -4.22 -13.10 -2.60
N TRP A 83 -4.19 -11.87 -3.13
CA TRP A 83 -4.45 -11.56 -4.55
C TRP A 83 -3.16 -11.24 -5.31
N THR A 84 -2.02 -11.34 -4.65
CA THR A 84 -0.72 -11.08 -5.26
C THR A 84 -0.26 -12.29 -6.08
N GLY A 85 0.06 -12.05 -7.35
CA GLY A 85 0.64 -13.04 -8.25
C GLY A 85 2.17 -13.11 -8.15
N ASN A 86 2.84 -11.95 -8.11
CA ASN A 86 4.30 -11.86 -8.08
C ASN A 86 4.77 -10.57 -7.41
N ALA A 87 5.87 -10.63 -6.66
CA ALA A 87 6.54 -9.46 -6.10
C ALA A 87 8.02 -9.46 -6.52
N THR A 88 8.41 -8.47 -7.31
CA THR A 88 9.75 -8.34 -7.87
C THR A 88 10.47 -7.15 -7.25
N LEU A 89 11.62 -7.42 -6.65
CA LEU A 89 12.56 -6.40 -6.20
C LEU A 89 13.20 -5.72 -7.42
N ILE A 90 13.14 -4.39 -7.46
CA ILE A 90 13.70 -3.57 -8.55
C ILE A 90 15.02 -2.95 -8.09
N ALA A 91 15.03 -2.35 -6.89
CA ALA A 91 16.24 -1.82 -6.28
C ALA A 91 16.25 -2.05 -4.77
N LYS A 92 17.34 -2.64 -4.28
CA LYS A 92 17.62 -2.82 -2.84
C LYS A 92 17.87 -1.45 -2.21
N ALA A 93 17.30 -1.22 -1.03
CA ALA A 93 17.54 -0.02 -0.23
C ALA A 93 17.48 1.27 -1.06
N HIS A 94 16.48 1.36 -1.95
CA HIS A 94 16.30 2.50 -2.84
C HIS A 94 16.12 3.80 -2.06
N LEU A 95 15.49 3.71 -0.88
CA LEU A 95 15.53 4.75 0.14
C LEU A 95 16.49 4.38 1.27
N PRO A 96 17.25 5.37 1.81
CA PRO A 96 18.02 5.19 3.02
C PRO A 96 17.14 4.68 4.16
N GLN A 97 17.69 3.81 5.00
CA GLN A 97 16.90 3.13 6.04
C GLN A 97 16.25 4.11 7.02
N GLU A 98 16.88 5.23 7.30
CA GLU A 98 16.33 6.24 8.21
C GLU A 98 15.11 6.96 7.61
N GLU A 99 15.21 7.36 6.34
CA GLU A 99 14.08 7.95 5.61
C GLU A 99 12.93 6.95 5.43
N ALA A 100 13.24 5.68 5.14
CA ALA A 100 12.24 4.64 5.02
C ALA A 100 11.49 4.39 6.35
N LYS A 101 12.16 4.49 7.50
CA LYS A 101 11.51 4.47 8.82
C LYS A 101 10.61 5.67 9.04
N GLN A 102 11.03 6.87 8.63
CA GLN A 102 10.21 8.09 8.72
C GLN A 102 8.93 7.97 7.89
N LEU A 103 9.02 7.39 6.68
CA LEU A 103 7.86 7.07 5.85
C LEU A 103 6.92 6.06 6.53
N LEU A 104 7.45 4.96 7.03
CA LEU A 104 6.64 3.96 7.74
C LEU A 104 5.93 4.58 8.96
N ASN A 105 6.63 5.37 9.75
CA ASN A 105 6.05 6.05 10.91
C ASN A 105 4.94 7.03 10.49
N SER A 106 5.18 7.80 9.42
CA SER A 106 4.20 8.74 8.87
C SER A 106 2.94 8.02 8.38
N PHE A 107 3.10 6.89 7.67
CA PHE A 107 2.00 6.01 7.25
C PHE A 107 1.17 5.52 8.45
N LEU A 108 1.83 5.02 9.50
CA LEU A 108 1.16 4.50 10.70
C LEU A 108 0.42 5.60 11.49
N VAL A 109 0.94 6.83 11.51
CA VAL A 109 0.30 7.98 12.15
C VAL A 109 -0.88 8.50 11.31
N GLY A 110 -0.72 8.60 9.99
CA GLY A 110 -1.80 8.98 9.06
C GLY A 110 -3.01 8.05 9.15
N GLY A 111 -2.77 6.74 9.28
CA GLY A 111 -3.82 5.73 9.47
C GLY A 111 -4.61 5.86 10.78
N LYS A 112 -4.10 6.56 11.81
CA LYS A 112 -4.85 6.82 13.04
C LYS A 112 -5.87 7.96 12.87
N ARG A 113 -5.60 8.92 11.97
CA ARG A 113 -6.48 10.10 11.76
C ARG A 113 -7.81 9.74 11.13
N THR A 114 -7.88 8.71 10.28
CA THR A 114 -9.13 8.25 9.66
C THR A 114 -10.12 7.58 10.62
N SER A 115 -9.72 7.25 11.86
CA SER A 115 -10.63 6.70 12.87
C SER A 115 -11.34 7.75 13.74
N ILE A 116 -10.96 9.04 13.63
CA ILE A 116 -11.64 10.12 14.36
C ILE A 116 -12.85 10.59 13.53
N LYS A 117 -13.99 9.96 13.84
CA LYS A 117 -15.37 10.26 13.43
C LYS A 117 -15.61 11.65 12.83
N GLY A 118 -16.25 11.65 11.66
CA GLY A 118 -16.83 12.83 11.03
C GLY A 118 -17.74 13.61 11.97
N LYS A 119 -17.40 14.88 12.21
CA LYS A 119 -18.38 15.88 12.62
C LYS A 119 -19.09 16.37 11.38
N LYS A 120 -20.38 16.01 11.26
CA LYS A 120 -21.34 16.58 10.31
C LYS A 120 -21.18 18.11 10.28
N HIS A 121 -20.74 18.66 9.17
CA HIS A 121 -21.03 20.05 8.85
C HIS A 121 -22.48 20.10 8.39
N GLN A 122 -23.37 20.52 9.29
CA GLN A 122 -24.67 21.03 8.88
C GLN A 122 -24.42 22.32 8.09
N GLN A 123 -24.81 22.32 6.82
CA GLN A 123 -25.01 23.55 6.06
C GLN A 123 -26.07 24.37 6.80
N LYS A 124 -25.72 25.61 7.17
CA LYS A 124 -26.72 26.62 7.51
C LYS A 124 -27.02 27.43 6.26
N ALA A 125 -28.32 27.53 5.96
CA ALA A 125 -28.91 28.49 5.05
C ALA A 125 -28.71 29.93 5.55
#